data_AF-A0A554RJQ4-F1
#
_entry.id   AF-A0A554RJQ4-F1
#
_cell.length_a   1.000
_cell.length_b   1.000
_cell.length_c   1.000
_cell.angle_alpha   90.00
_cell.angle_beta   90.00
_cell.angle_gamma   90.00
#
_symmetry.space_group_name_H-M   'P 1'
#
loop_
_entity.id
_entity.type
_entity.pdbx_description
1 polymer ?
#
loop_
_entity_poly.entity_id
_entity_poly.type
_entity_poly.pdbx_seq_one_letter_code
_entity_poly.pdbx_strand_id
1 'polypeptide(L)'
;MVLDARSVLVADGAGCLAAAAVTAASDSVAELVLPASSWRAPVAAALGATGVMLLASARTRPTARDLRRAALVNVGWVGTCALMLRHRPSRWGTALLATTALFDGAAAVLQWRSVPGTRP
;
A
#
# COMPACT_ATOMS: atom_id res chain seq x y z
N MET A 1 -5.58 11.46 -18.59
CA MET A 1 -4.65 12.19 -17.72
C MET A 1 -3.54 11.23 -17.29
N VAL A 2 -2.29 11.43 -17.72
CA VAL A 2 -1.17 10.58 -17.28
C VAL A 2 -0.69 11.14 -15.94
N LEU A 3 -0.86 10.40 -14.85
CA LEU A 3 -0.28 10.76 -13.56
C LEU A 3 1.24 10.73 -13.70
N ASP A 4 1.92 11.82 -13.34
CA ASP A 4 3.38 11.80 -13.26
C ASP A 4 3.85 10.93 -12.07
N ALA A 5 5.11 10.48 -12.14
CA ALA A 5 5.70 9.58 -11.15
C ALA A 5 5.61 10.09 -9.70
N ARG A 6 5.69 11.42 -9.51
CA ARG A 6 5.60 12.05 -8.19
C ARG A 6 4.17 11.98 -7.68
N SER A 7 3.20 12.31 -8.52
CA SER A 7 1.78 12.25 -8.17
C SER A 7 1.34 10.84 -7.77
N VAL A 8 1.84 9.80 -8.46
CA VAL A 8 1.57 8.40 -8.09
C VAL A 8 2.12 8.08 -6.70
N LEU A 9 3.37 8.45 -6.41
CA LEU A 9 3.99 8.22 -5.10
C LEU A 9 3.31 9.01 -3.97
N VAL A 10 2.85 10.23 -4.24
CA VAL A 10 2.12 11.05 -3.25
C VAL A 10 0.78 10.42 -2.91
N ALA A 11 0.00 10.05 -3.93
CA ALA A 11 -1.32 9.46 -3.72
C ALA A 11 -1.22 8.15 -2.93
N ASP A 12 -0.30 7.28 -3.32
CA ASP A 12 -0.06 6.01 -2.65
C ASP A 12 0.47 6.19 -1.22
N GLY A 13 1.47 7.08 -1.05
CA GLY A 13 2.02 7.39 0.26
C GLY A 13 0.99 7.96 1.23
N ALA A 14 0.10 8.84 0.77
CA ALA A 14 -1.01 9.36 1.56
C ALA A 14 -2.02 8.26 1.91
N GLY A 15 -2.34 7.37 0.96
CA GLY A 15 -3.18 6.20 1.21
C GLY A 15 -2.62 5.29 2.30
N CYS A 16 -1.33 4.97 2.24
CA CYS A 16 -0.64 4.18 3.26
C CYS A 16 -0.68 4.84 4.64
N LEU A 17 -0.44 6.16 4.73
CA LEU A 17 -0.53 6.88 6.01
C LEU A 17 -1.96 6.91 6.56
N ALA A 18 -2.96 7.08 5.70
CA ALA A 18 -4.36 7.02 6.10
C ALA A 18 -4.72 5.62 6.63
N ALA A 19 -4.31 4.56 5.92
CA ALA A 19 -4.51 3.18 6.35
C ALA A 19 -3.80 2.89 7.67
N ALA A 20 -2.58 3.41 7.88
CA ALA A 20 -1.86 3.30 9.15
C ALA A 20 -2.64 3.96 10.30
N ALA A 21 -3.12 5.19 10.09
CA ALA A 21 -3.89 5.93 11.09
C ALA A 21 -5.20 5.22 11.44
N VAL A 22 -5.94 4.75 10.42
CA VAL A 22 -7.20 4.00 10.63
C VAL A 22 -6.93 2.69 11.35
N THR A 23 -5.91 1.93 10.94
CA THR A 23 -5.53 0.67 11.61
C THR A 23 -5.12 0.91 13.06
N ALA A 24 -4.42 2.00 13.36
CA ALA A 24 -4.03 2.36 14.72
C ALA A 24 -5.22 2.85 15.57
N ALA A 25 -6.17 3.59 14.99
CA ALA A 25 -7.22 4.28 15.73
C ALA A 25 -8.58 3.56 15.77
N SER A 26 -8.84 2.59 14.89
CA SER A 26 -10.14 1.91 14.79
C SER A 26 -10.05 0.41 15.03
N ASP A 27 -10.55 -0.02 16.19
CA ASP A 27 -10.66 -1.43 16.58
C ASP A 27 -11.53 -2.19 15.60
N SER A 28 -12.69 -1.61 15.23
CA SER A 28 -13.62 -2.22 14.29
C SER A 28 -13.01 -2.48 12.92
N VAL A 29 -12.15 -1.59 12.41
CA VAL A 29 -11.46 -1.83 11.13
C VAL A 29 -10.35 -2.85 11.29
N ALA A 30 -9.57 -2.77 12.36
CA ALA A 30 -8.49 -3.70 12.63
C ALA A 30 -8.99 -5.15 12.76
N GLU A 31 -10.10 -5.37 13.46
CA GLU A 31 -10.72 -6.69 13.66
C GLU A 31 -11.28 -7.30 12.37
N LEU A 32 -11.55 -6.51 11.32
CA LEU A 32 -12.00 -7.03 10.04
C LEU A 32 -10.92 -7.84 9.30
N VAL A 33 -9.65 -7.50 9.52
CA VAL A 33 -8.55 -7.96 8.66
C VAL A 33 -7.38 -8.57 9.43
N LEU A 34 -7.23 -8.26 10.72
CA LEU A 34 -6.15 -8.78 11.54
C LEU A 34 -6.59 -10.06 12.27
N PRO A 35 -5.78 -11.13 12.23
CA PRO A 35 -6.11 -12.37 12.93
C PRO A 35 -5.94 -12.28 14.45
N ALA A 36 -5.16 -11.32 14.94
CA ALA A 36 -4.98 -11.05 16.36
C ALA A 36 -4.66 -9.57 16.61
N SER A 37 -5.09 -9.02 17.74
CA SER A 37 -4.87 -7.63 18.13
C SER A 37 -3.38 -7.25 18.26
N SER A 38 -2.52 -8.23 18.56
CA SER A 38 -1.06 -8.06 18.61
C SER A 38 -0.45 -7.65 17.27
N TRP A 39 -1.11 -7.95 16.14
CA TRP A 39 -0.65 -7.54 14.81
C TRP A 39 -0.95 -6.07 14.48
N ARG A 40 -1.79 -5.40 15.27
CA ARG A 40 -2.25 -4.04 14.96
C ARG A 40 -1.11 -3.03 14.93
N ALA A 41 -0.31 -2.97 15.99
CA ALA A 41 0.81 -2.04 16.04
C ALA A 41 1.87 -2.34 14.95
N PRO A 42 2.30 -3.61 14.73
CA PRO A 42 3.18 -3.95 13.62
C PRO A 42 2.65 -3.53 12.24
N VAL A 43 1.37 -3.81 11.94
CA VAL A 43 0.77 -3.48 10.63
C VAL A 43 0.62 -1.98 10.46
N ALA A 44 0.15 -1.26 11.48
CA ALA A 44 0.08 0.21 11.43
C ALA A 44 1.47 0.84 11.24
N ALA A 45 2.49 0.33 11.92
CA ALA A 45 3.86 0.81 11.75
C ALA A 45 4.41 0.51 10.35
N ALA A 46 4.14 -0.68 9.79
CA ALA A 46 4.55 -1.05 8.44
C ALA A 46 3.87 -0.18 7.37
N LEU A 47 2.57 0.08 7.50
CA LEU A 47 1.82 1.00 6.63
C LEU A 47 2.38 2.42 6.76
N GLY A 48 2.62 2.88 7.98
CA GLY A 48 3.20 4.20 8.25
C GLY A 48 4.59 4.37 7.62
N ALA A 49 5.47 3.40 7.81
CA ALA A 49 6.81 3.37 7.23
C ALA A 49 6.75 3.35 5.69
N THR A 50 5.83 2.59 5.11
CA THR A 50 5.59 2.58 3.66
C THR A 50 5.16 3.96 3.18
N GLY A 51 4.16 4.58 3.83
CA GLY A 51 3.69 5.91 3.47
C GLY A 51 4.76 6.99 3.55
N VAL A 52 5.55 7.00 4.63
CA VAL A 52 6.69 7.92 4.79
C VAL A 52 7.74 7.71 3.70
N MET A 53 8.11 6.46 3.41
CA MET A 53 9.07 6.13 2.37
C MET A 53 8.63 6.67 1.01
N LEU A 54 7.37 6.43 0.62
CA LEU A 54 6.82 6.86 -0.67
C LEU A 54 6.79 8.39 -0.77
N LEU A 55 6.32 9.08 0.28
CA LEU A 55 6.30 10.53 0.32
C LEU A 55 7.70 11.13 0.30
N ALA A 56 8.67 10.51 0.97
CA ALA A 56 10.07 10.94 0.94
C ALA A 56 10.65 10.84 -0.49
N SER A 57 10.40 9.72 -1.19
CA SER A 57 10.79 9.55 -2.60
C SER A 57 10.11 10.55 -3.54
N ALA A 58 8.92 11.06 -3.17
CA ALA A 58 8.19 12.07 -3.93
C ALA A 58 8.62 13.51 -3.64
N ARG A 59 9.40 13.78 -2.57
CA ARG A 59 9.87 15.14 -2.26
C ARG A 59 10.95 15.60 -3.23
N THR A 60 11.75 14.68 -3.73
CA THR A 60 12.78 14.93 -4.76
C THR A 60 12.27 14.44 -6.11
N ARG A 61 13.13 14.49 -7.14
CA ARG A 61 12.82 13.89 -8.44
C ARG A 61 12.86 12.36 -8.29
N PRO A 62 11.74 11.63 -8.43
CA PRO A 62 11.72 10.19 -8.18
C PRO A 62 12.68 9.46 -9.12
N THR A 63 13.55 8.61 -8.56
CA THR A 63 14.48 7.81 -9.36
C THR A 63 13.82 6.51 -9.84
N ALA A 64 14.42 5.87 -10.85
CA ALA A 64 14.03 4.52 -11.26
C ALA A 64 14.08 3.50 -10.11
N ARG A 65 15.06 3.66 -9.20
CA ARG A 65 15.21 2.79 -8.02
C ARG A 65 14.06 3.00 -7.04
N ASP A 66 13.66 4.25 -6.79
CA ASP A 66 12.55 4.56 -5.90
C ASP A 66 11.24 3.95 -6.40
N LEU A 67 10.95 4.11 -7.69
CA LEU A 67 9.74 3.60 -8.32
C LEU A 67 9.69 2.07 -8.34
N ARG A 68 10.81 1.40 -8.62
CA ARG A 68 10.88 -0.07 -8.53
C ARG A 68 10.70 -0.55 -7.09
N ARG A 69 11.31 0.13 -6.12
CA ARG A 69 11.15 -0.20 -4.69
C ARG A 69 9.70 -0.04 -4.27
N ALA A 70 9.06 1.07 -4.62
CA ALA A 70 7.65 1.32 -4.36
C ALA A 70 6.76 0.21 -4.96
N ALA A 71 6.99 -0.12 -6.23
CA ALA A 71 6.22 -1.16 -6.91
C ALA A 71 6.37 -2.54 -6.24
N LEU A 72 7.59 -2.90 -5.83
CA LEU A 72 7.85 -4.15 -5.11
C LEU A 72 7.18 -4.19 -3.73
N VAL A 73 7.18 -3.07 -3.01
CA VAL A 73 6.50 -2.97 -1.71
C VAL A 73 4.99 -3.17 -1.88
N ASN A 74 4.38 -2.54 -2.88
CA ASN A 74 2.97 -2.71 -3.18
C ASN A 74 2.62 -4.14 -3.60
N VAL A 75 3.46 -4.80 -4.40
CA VAL A 75 3.30 -6.25 -4.68
C VAL A 75 3.36 -7.08 -3.39
N GLY A 76 4.22 -6.71 -2.44
CA GLY A 76 4.27 -7.33 -1.11
C GLY A 76 2.96 -7.17 -0.32
N TRP A 77 2.33 -5.99 -0.38
CA TRP A 77 1.03 -5.74 0.25
C TRP A 77 -0.10 -6.53 -0.42
N VAL A 78 -0.11 -6.62 -1.75
CA VAL A 78 -1.03 -7.51 -2.49
C VAL A 78 -0.88 -8.97 -2.02
N GLY A 79 0.35 -9.46 -1.92
CA GLY A 79 0.64 -10.81 -1.44
C GLY A 79 0.17 -11.03 0.00
N THR A 80 0.35 -10.03 0.86
CA THR A 80 -0.13 -10.05 2.25
C THR A 80 -1.65 -10.11 2.32
N CYS A 81 -2.35 -9.29 1.52
CA CYS A 81 -3.81 -9.32 1.43
C CYS A 81 -4.31 -10.69 0.94
N ALA A 82 -3.67 -11.25 -0.09
CA ALA A 82 -4.01 -12.57 -0.62
C ALA A 82 -3.78 -13.69 0.41
N LEU A 83 -2.73 -13.59 1.23
CA LEU A 83 -2.49 -14.52 2.33
C LEU A 83 -3.58 -14.39 3.40
N MET A 84 -3.96 -13.16 3.76
CA MET A 84 -5.00 -12.92 4.77
C MET A 84 -6.37 -13.43 4.33
N LEU A 85 -6.70 -13.38 3.04
CA LEU A 85 -7.92 -13.99 2.51
C LEU A 85 -8.00 -15.50 2.77
N ARG A 86 -6.87 -16.20 2.93
CA ARG A 86 -6.86 -17.64 3.27
C ARG A 86 -7.36 -17.92 4.68
N HIS A 87 -7.32 -16.94 5.58
CA HIS A 87 -7.85 -17.04 6.93
C HIS A 87 -9.38 -16.88 7.00
N ARG A 88 -10.07 -16.84 5.85
CA ARG A 88 -11.54 -16.75 5.75
C ARG A 88 -12.14 -15.59 6.57
N PRO A 89 -11.71 -14.34 6.28
CA PRO A 89 -12.26 -13.17 6.95
C PRO A 89 -13.77 -13.03 6.67
N SER A 90 -14.43 -12.17 7.45
CA SER A 90 -15.83 -11.82 7.21
C SER A 90 -16.06 -11.24 5.81
N ARG A 91 -17.31 -11.06 5.38
CA ARG A 91 -17.61 -10.43 4.08
C ARG A 91 -17.01 -9.02 3.97
N TRP A 92 -17.10 -8.23 5.04
CA TRP A 92 -16.53 -6.89 5.09
C TRP A 92 -15.00 -6.91 5.13
N GLY A 93 -14.40 -7.85 5.86
CA GLY A 93 -12.94 -8.06 5.84
C GLY A 93 -12.41 -8.49 4.47
N THR A 94 -13.15 -9.39 3.79
CA THR A 94 -12.86 -9.79 2.42
C THR A 94 -12.93 -8.61 1.47
N ALA A 95 -13.99 -7.81 1.54
CA ALA A 95 -14.15 -6.61 0.72
C ALA A 95 -13.02 -5.61 0.95
N LEU A 96 -12.65 -5.37 2.22
CA LEU A 96 -11.56 -4.46 2.57
C LEU A 96 -10.22 -4.97 2.02
N LEU A 97 -9.85 -6.23 2.28
CA LEU A 97 -8.60 -6.82 1.77
C LEU A 97 -8.53 -6.85 0.24
N ALA A 98 -9.62 -7.20 -0.43
CA ALA A 98 -9.68 -7.22 -1.89
C ALA A 98 -9.53 -5.80 -2.46
N THR A 99 -10.18 -4.81 -1.85
CA THR A 99 -10.09 -3.41 -2.28
C THR A 99 -8.69 -2.86 -2.07
N THR A 100 -8.07 -3.13 -0.91
CA THR A 100 -6.67 -2.76 -0.64
C THR A 100 -5.72 -3.41 -1.65
N ALA A 101 -5.84 -4.71 -1.92
CA ALA A 101 -5.04 -5.40 -2.92
C ALA A 101 -5.21 -4.82 -4.33
N LEU A 102 -6.42 -4.35 -4.69
CA LEU A 102 -6.64 -3.68 -5.97
C LEU A 102 -5.92 -2.33 -6.03
N PHE A 103 -5.99 -1.53 -4.96
CA PHE A 103 -5.29 -0.25 -4.89
C PHE A 103 -3.77 -0.42 -4.93
N ASP A 104 -3.21 -1.34 -4.14
CA ASP A 104 -1.78 -1.64 -4.12
C ASP A 104 -1.32 -2.19 -5.48
N GLY A 105 -2.11 -3.08 -6.10
CA GLY A 105 -1.82 -3.60 -7.43
C GLY A 105 -1.81 -2.52 -8.51
N ALA A 106 -2.78 -1.60 -8.47
CA ALA A 106 -2.83 -0.46 -9.38
C ALA A 106 -1.64 0.48 -9.15
N ALA A 107 -1.29 0.78 -7.90
CA ALA A 107 -0.13 1.59 -7.54
C ALA A 107 1.18 0.95 -8.05
N ALA A 108 1.35 -0.37 -7.86
CA ALA A 108 2.51 -1.10 -8.35
C ALA A 108 2.67 -1.00 -9.88
N VAL A 109 1.57 -1.18 -10.63
CA VAL A 109 1.58 -1.05 -12.09
C VAL A 109 1.94 0.37 -12.52
N LEU A 110 1.35 1.38 -11.89
CA LEU A 110 1.61 2.79 -12.21
C LEU A 110 3.06 3.19 -11.89
N GLN A 111 3.58 2.73 -10.76
CA GLN A 111 4.97 2.98 -10.36
C GLN A 111 5.95 2.30 -11.32
N TRP A 112 5.68 1.05 -11.72
CA TRP A 112 6.52 0.33 -12.67
C TRP A 112 6.55 1.02 -14.05
N ARG A 113 5.38 1.44 -14.57
CA ARG A 113 5.27 2.17 -15.83
C ARG A 113 5.88 3.57 -15.80
N SER A 114 6.00 4.15 -14.61
CA SER A 114 6.62 5.45 -14.41
C SER A 114 8.15 5.38 -14.38
N VAL A 115 8.75 4.19 -14.36
CA VAL A 115 10.21 4.01 -14.37
C VAL A 115 10.78 4.56 -15.69
N PRO A 116 11.73 5.51 -15.66
CA PRO A 116 12.37 6.02 -16.87
C PRO A 116 12.97 4.90 -17.72
N GLY A 117 12.73 4.94 -19.03
CA GLY A 117 13.26 3.95 -19.98
C GLY A 117 12.48 2.63 -20.09
N THR A 118 11.30 2.52 -19.49
CA THR A 118 10.42 1.33 -19.60
C THR A 118 9.25 1.49 -20.58
N ARG A 119 9.26 2.54 -21.41
CA ARG A 119 8.33 2.60 -22.56
C ARG A 119 8.84 1.65 -23.64
N PRO A 120 7.99 0.80 -24.23
CA PRO A 120 8.34 0.11 -25.47
C PRO A 120 8.66 1.12 -26.59
#